data_AF-A0A3P1Y107-F1
#
_entry.id   AF-A0A3P1Y107-F1
#
_cell.length_a   1.000
_cell.length_b   1.000
_cell.length_c   1.000
_cell.angle_alpha   90.00
_cell.angle_beta   90.00
_cell.angle_gamma   90.00
#
_symmetry.space_group_name_H-M   'P 1'
#
loop_
_entity.id
_entity.type
_entity.pdbx_description
1 polymer ?
#
loop_
_entity_poly.entity_id
_entity_poly.type
_entity_poly.pdbx_seq_one_letter_code
_entity_poly.pdbx_strand_id
1 'polypeptide(L)'
;MKLELHKVKVRDVQWGDSTCVKDGVLYVNKAEAIDCVKEEKRFAKVDLELARPGESVRIIPVKDVVEPRVKMDKKGYYPGFSAPMGRCGEGRTFVLDGAAVVTCGPIVAFQEGFIDMEGPGAVYTPFSATQNVVLVVEPIKDLEQHQYEQILREAGLKLAVYLAEKCKDAKADCVEVFEKGTVPEENAKHPSLPKVIYVCMNITQGLLHDTYVYGADIRPSLPTLLHPNEVLDGAMVSGNCVSACDKNTTWHHVHNPIVAALYARHGKELNFLGVIPTQESTVLAGKLRASQMNLSIALELGADGVIVSEEGYGNPDTDLCLNAKNFELAGIKSVVVSDEAAGTDGASQSLADATPEMTGFVSTGNVNEMLEVPAMKKVIGWPESIAHLSGGAAESLRKDGSMFVEMQAIIASTAEIGFNRVGCEWI
;
A
#
# COMPACT_ATOMS: atom_id res chain seq x y z
N MET A 1 12.52 -16.12 12.79
CA MET A 1 11.75 -16.40 11.55
C MET A 1 12.68 -16.22 10.36
N LYS A 2 12.58 -17.09 9.36
CA LYS A 2 13.32 -16.98 8.10
C LYS A 2 12.34 -17.03 6.94
N LEU A 3 12.31 -15.97 6.15
CA LEU A 3 11.49 -15.81 4.95
C LEU A 3 12.41 -15.74 3.72
N GLU A 4 12.08 -16.50 2.70
CA GLU A 4 12.75 -16.46 1.41
C GLU A 4 11.74 -16.02 0.34
N LEU A 5 12.02 -14.91 -0.34
CA LEU A 5 11.26 -14.44 -1.49
C LEU A 5 11.95 -14.92 -2.76
N HIS A 6 11.34 -15.90 -3.43
CA HIS A 6 11.78 -16.49 -4.69
C HIS A 6 11.20 -15.66 -5.84
N LYS A 7 11.96 -14.67 -6.30
CA LYS A 7 11.51 -13.65 -7.24
C LYS A 7 11.82 -14.05 -8.69
N VAL A 8 10.81 -14.04 -9.54
CA VAL A 8 10.94 -14.10 -11.00
C VAL A 8 10.65 -12.71 -11.56
N LYS A 9 11.59 -12.17 -12.33
CA LYS A 9 11.49 -10.83 -12.90
C LYS A 9 10.54 -10.84 -14.09
N VAL A 10 9.44 -10.12 -13.98
CA VAL A 10 8.49 -9.86 -15.06
C VAL A 10 8.81 -8.51 -15.69
N ARG A 11 9.19 -8.55 -16.97
CA ARG A 11 9.57 -7.38 -17.78
C ARG A 11 8.53 -7.02 -18.83
N ASP A 12 7.58 -7.91 -19.06
CA ASP A 12 6.48 -7.72 -20.00
C ASP A 12 5.28 -8.57 -19.58
N VAL A 13 4.08 -8.17 -19.99
CA VAL A 13 2.83 -8.92 -19.81
C VAL A 13 2.06 -9.00 -21.12
N GLN A 14 1.64 -10.20 -21.49
CA GLN A 14 0.96 -10.47 -22.75
C GLN A 14 -0.23 -11.41 -22.56
N TRP A 15 -1.20 -11.34 -23.47
CA TRP A 15 -2.20 -12.40 -23.57
C TRP A 15 -1.56 -13.67 -24.13
N GLY A 16 -2.01 -14.84 -23.66
CA GLY A 16 -1.56 -16.13 -24.17
C GLY A 16 -2.61 -17.23 -23.99
N ASP A 17 -2.33 -18.39 -24.58
CA ASP A 17 -3.22 -19.56 -24.51
C ASP A 17 -3.21 -20.24 -23.12
N SER A 18 -2.22 -19.92 -22.27
CA SER A 18 -2.10 -20.43 -20.91
C SER A 18 -1.48 -19.37 -20.01
N THR A 19 -1.89 -19.31 -18.73
CA THR A 19 -1.21 -18.45 -17.75
C THR A 19 0.12 -19.07 -17.32
N CYS A 20 1.24 -18.41 -17.61
CA CYS A 20 2.59 -18.83 -17.21
C CYS A 20 3.60 -17.68 -17.30
N VAL A 21 4.78 -17.85 -16.70
CA VAL A 21 5.92 -16.94 -16.88
C VAL A 21 7.03 -17.64 -17.65
N LYS A 22 7.52 -16.99 -18.71
CA LYS A 22 8.60 -17.52 -19.55
C LYS A 22 9.47 -16.39 -20.08
N ASP A 23 10.78 -16.54 -19.94
CA ASP A 23 11.79 -15.59 -20.45
C ASP A 23 11.54 -14.13 -20.01
N GLY A 24 10.99 -13.96 -18.80
CA GLY A 24 10.63 -12.66 -18.23
C GLY A 24 9.32 -12.05 -18.73
N VAL A 25 8.49 -12.81 -19.47
CA VAL A 25 7.15 -12.40 -19.90
C VAL A 25 6.11 -13.18 -19.12
N LEU A 26 5.15 -12.46 -18.50
CA LEU A 26 3.95 -13.05 -17.92
C LEU A 26 2.88 -13.19 -19.02
N TYR A 27 2.64 -14.41 -19.47
CA TYR A 27 1.51 -14.72 -20.33
C TYR A 27 0.28 -14.95 -19.45
N VAL A 28 -0.83 -14.32 -19.79
CA VAL A 28 -2.11 -14.44 -19.09
C VAL A 28 -3.13 -15.07 -20.03
N ASN A 29 -3.69 -16.22 -19.66
CA ASN A 29 -4.91 -16.69 -20.30
C ASN A 29 -6.09 -15.89 -19.76
N LYS A 30 -6.67 -15.05 -20.60
CA LYS A 30 -7.76 -14.14 -20.23
C LYS A 30 -9.00 -14.89 -19.72
N ALA A 31 -9.39 -15.98 -20.37
CA ALA A 31 -10.57 -16.74 -19.99
C ALA A 31 -10.39 -17.43 -18.64
N GLU A 32 -9.27 -18.12 -18.43
CA GLU A 32 -8.96 -18.79 -17.16
C GLU A 32 -8.83 -17.80 -16.00
N ALA A 33 -8.20 -16.65 -16.25
CA ALA A 33 -8.04 -15.60 -15.25
C ALA A 33 -9.37 -14.92 -14.90
N ILE A 34 -10.29 -14.72 -15.86
CA ILE A 34 -11.66 -14.26 -15.55
C ILE A 34 -12.42 -15.33 -14.75
N ASP A 35 -12.31 -16.59 -15.13
CA ASP A 35 -13.03 -17.67 -14.45
C ASP A 35 -12.62 -17.82 -12.97
N CYS A 36 -11.38 -17.43 -12.58
CA CYS A 36 -10.94 -17.48 -11.18
C CYS A 36 -11.67 -16.50 -10.25
N VAL A 37 -12.28 -15.44 -10.79
CA VAL A 37 -13.08 -14.46 -10.03
C VAL A 37 -14.59 -14.58 -10.28
N LYS A 38 -14.99 -15.32 -11.32
CA LYS A 38 -16.38 -15.41 -11.81
C LYS A 38 -17.35 -16.15 -10.91
N GLU A 39 -16.86 -16.90 -9.91
CA GLU A 39 -17.72 -17.51 -8.89
C GLU A 39 -18.49 -16.44 -8.10
N GLU A 40 -18.00 -15.20 -8.09
CA GLU A 40 -18.68 -14.05 -7.51
C GLU A 40 -19.82 -13.56 -8.42
N LYS A 41 -21.06 -13.93 -8.07
CA LYS A 41 -22.27 -13.59 -8.83
C LYS A 41 -22.73 -12.14 -8.64
N ARG A 42 -22.12 -11.39 -7.72
CA ARG A 42 -22.42 -9.97 -7.47
C ARG A 42 -21.71 -9.02 -8.44
N PHE A 43 -20.87 -9.52 -9.34
CA PHE A 43 -20.42 -8.77 -10.51
C PHE A 43 -21.36 -8.97 -11.70
N ALA A 44 -21.86 -7.87 -12.25
CA ALA A 44 -22.60 -7.88 -13.52
C ALA A 44 -21.65 -8.10 -14.70
N LYS A 45 -20.41 -7.63 -14.58
CA LYS A 45 -19.37 -7.77 -15.60
C LYS A 45 -18.01 -7.94 -14.95
N VAL A 46 -17.21 -8.80 -15.57
CA VAL A 46 -15.81 -9.01 -15.24
C VAL A 46 -15.04 -9.04 -16.55
N ASP A 47 -14.01 -8.22 -16.65
CA ASP A 47 -13.08 -8.21 -17.76
C ASP A 47 -11.65 -7.99 -17.27
N LEU A 48 -10.68 -8.27 -18.13
CA LEU A 48 -9.26 -8.03 -17.87
C LEU A 48 -8.63 -7.23 -19.00
N GLU A 49 -7.79 -6.28 -18.63
CA GLU A 49 -6.99 -5.47 -19.54
C GLU A 49 -5.51 -5.53 -19.14
N LEU A 50 -4.62 -5.23 -20.09
CA LEU A 50 -3.18 -5.12 -19.83
C LEU A 50 -2.73 -3.68 -20.07
N ALA A 51 -1.81 -3.21 -19.23
CA ALA A 51 -1.16 -1.93 -19.38
C ALA A 51 0.33 -2.06 -19.04
N ARG A 52 1.20 -1.69 -19.98
CA ARG A 52 2.66 -1.81 -19.85
C ARG A 52 3.31 -0.43 -19.66
N PRO A 53 4.48 -0.36 -19.01
CA PRO A 53 5.24 0.88 -18.87
C PRO A 53 5.51 1.56 -20.21
N GLY A 54 5.26 2.86 -20.28
CA GLY A 54 5.45 3.68 -21.48
C GLY A 54 4.36 3.55 -22.54
N GLU A 55 3.29 2.79 -22.31
CA GLU A 55 2.13 2.81 -23.19
C GLU A 55 1.26 4.04 -22.93
N SER A 56 0.60 4.54 -23.98
CA SER A 56 -0.39 5.64 -23.87
C SER A 56 -1.71 5.14 -23.29
N VAL A 57 -1.69 4.79 -22.00
CA VAL A 57 -2.78 4.17 -21.24
C VAL A 57 -2.96 4.88 -19.90
N ARG A 58 -4.21 5.23 -19.57
CA ARG A 58 -4.65 5.64 -18.24
C ARG A 58 -5.53 4.56 -17.61
N ILE A 59 -5.35 4.25 -16.33
CA ILE A 59 -6.24 3.40 -15.55
C ILE A 59 -6.94 4.28 -14.52
N ILE A 60 -8.29 4.31 -14.49
CA ILE A 60 -9.05 5.19 -13.59
C ILE A 60 -10.49 4.68 -13.38
N PRO A 61 -11.07 4.74 -12.17
CA PRO A 61 -10.37 4.88 -10.90
C PRO A 61 -9.74 3.53 -10.48
N VAL A 62 -8.63 3.62 -9.75
CA VAL A 62 -7.87 2.46 -9.25
C VAL A 62 -8.17 2.29 -7.78
N LYS A 63 -8.66 1.11 -7.37
CA LYS A 63 -8.99 0.80 -5.97
C LYS A 63 -7.79 0.36 -5.15
N ASP A 64 -7.10 -0.65 -5.64
CA ASP A 64 -5.95 -1.28 -4.98
C ASP A 64 -4.98 -1.82 -6.05
N VAL A 65 -3.74 -2.01 -5.63
CA VAL A 65 -2.71 -2.67 -6.43
C VAL A 65 -2.09 -3.78 -5.61
N VAL A 66 -1.95 -4.97 -6.20
CA VAL A 66 -1.53 -6.19 -5.51
C VAL A 66 -0.39 -6.85 -6.27
N GLU A 67 0.71 -7.18 -5.60
CA GLU A 67 1.77 -7.99 -6.21
C GLU A 67 1.35 -9.48 -6.24
N PRO A 68 1.46 -10.18 -7.38
CA PRO A 68 1.22 -11.62 -7.42
C PRO A 68 2.26 -12.38 -6.59
N ARG A 69 1.80 -12.95 -5.47
CA ARG A 69 2.61 -13.78 -4.55
C ARG A 69 1.85 -15.05 -4.14
N VAL A 70 2.58 -16.12 -3.88
CA VAL A 70 2.03 -17.37 -3.32
C VAL A 70 3.05 -18.11 -2.48
N LYS A 71 2.60 -18.83 -1.44
CA LYS A 71 3.49 -19.75 -0.72
C LYS A 71 3.85 -20.93 -1.62
N MET A 72 5.14 -21.31 -1.64
CA MET A 72 5.58 -22.44 -2.47
C MET A 72 5.22 -23.80 -1.85
N ASP A 73 5.11 -23.85 -0.53
CA ASP A 73 4.87 -25.04 0.28
C ASP A 73 3.41 -25.21 0.73
N LYS A 74 2.58 -24.17 0.53
CA LYS A 74 1.17 -24.14 0.93
C LYS A 74 0.32 -23.64 -0.22
N LYS A 75 -1.00 -23.86 -0.15
CA LYS A 75 -1.93 -23.22 -1.08
C LYS A 75 -2.35 -21.86 -0.56
N GLY A 76 -2.30 -20.86 -1.43
CA GLY A 76 -2.78 -19.52 -1.14
C GLY A 76 -1.72 -18.55 -0.62
N TYR A 77 -2.19 -17.34 -0.37
CA TYR A 77 -1.45 -16.21 0.20
C TYR A 77 -2.45 -15.31 0.95
N TYR A 78 -1.98 -14.26 1.64
CA TYR A 78 -2.81 -13.36 2.47
C TYR A 78 -3.69 -14.12 3.49
N PRO A 79 -3.12 -14.50 4.65
CA PRO A 79 -3.85 -15.25 5.67
C PRO A 79 -5.16 -14.56 6.10
N GLY A 80 -6.25 -15.31 6.11
CA GLY A 80 -7.60 -14.77 6.39
C GLY A 80 -8.38 -14.34 5.14
N PHE A 81 -7.72 -14.25 3.98
CA PHE A 81 -8.35 -14.01 2.68
C PHE A 81 -8.18 -15.23 1.76
N SER A 82 -7.14 -15.22 0.94
CA SER A 82 -6.87 -16.27 -0.06
C SER A 82 -6.07 -17.45 0.51
N ALA A 83 -5.91 -17.50 1.83
CA ALA A 83 -5.35 -18.61 2.58
C ALA A 83 -6.05 -18.74 3.95
N PRO A 84 -6.11 -19.94 4.54
CA PRO A 84 -6.57 -20.11 5.91
C PRO A 84 -5.80 -19.21 6.88
N MET A 85 -6.47 -18.77 7.95
CA MET A 85 -5.83 -17.98 9.00
C MET A 85 -4.66 -18.77 9.62
N GLY A 86 -3.49 -18.15 9.63
CA GLY A 86 -2.29 -18.65 10.27
C GLY A 86 -1.17 -17.62 10.13
N ARG A 87 -0.18 -17.66 11.02
CA ARG A 87 0.95 -16.73 11.00
C ARG A 87 1.76 -16.88 9.70
N CYS A 88 2.04 -15.77 9.02
CA CYS A 88 2.94 -15.73 7.86
C CYS A 88 4.35 -15.28 8.28
N GLY A 89 5.25 -15.00 7.32
CA GLY A 89 6.60 -14.48 7.58
C GLY A 89 7.70 -15.54 7.68
N GLU A 90 7.40 -16.77 7.28
CA GLU A 90 8.34 -17.89 7.27
C GLU A 90 8.24 -18.72 6.00
N GLY A 91 9.32 -19.44 5.69
CA GLY A 91 9.37 -20.37 4.57
C GLY A 91 9.60 -19.65 3.24
N ARG A 92 9.06 -20.22 2.16
CA ARG A 92 9.35 -19.78 0.79
C ARG A 92 8.10 -19.21 0.13
N THR A 93 8.23 -18.00 -0.40
CA THR A 93 7.18 -17.29 -1.13
C THR A 93 7.65 -17.03 -2.55
N PHE A 94 6.88 -17.47 -3.53
CA PHE A 94 7.11 -17.15 -4.93
C PHE A 94 6.53 -15.78 -5.25
N VAL A 95 7.25 -14.98 -6.02
CA VAL A 95 6.91 -13.59 -6.34
C VAL A 95 7.10 -13.34 -7.83
N LEU A 96 6.07 -12.79 -8.49
CA LEU A 96 6.18 -12.22 -9.85
C LEU A 96 6.62 -10.76 -9.74
N ASP A 97 7.92 -10.56 -9.53
CA ASP A 97 8.55 -9.26 -9.28
C ASP A 97 8.48 -8.39 -10.53
N GLY A 98 7.80 -7.24 -10.42
CA GLY A 98 7.53 -6.33 -11.54
C GLY A 98 6.15 -6.49 -12.18
N ALA A 99 5.35 -7.47 -11.78
CA ALA A 99 3.95 -7.58 -12.16
C ALA A 99 3.02 -7.03 -11.08
N ALA A 100 1.87 -6.50 -11.48
CA ALA A 100 0.85 -6.02 -10.56
C ALA A 100 -0.55 -6.38 -11.04
N VAL A 101 -1.44 -6.71 -10.11
CA VAL A 101 -2.88 -6.76 -10.34
C VAL A 101 -3.48 -5.44 -9.87
N VAL A 102 -4.14 -4.72 -10.77
CA VAL A 102 -4.78 -3.43 -10.48
C VAL A 102 -6.29 -3.62 -10.49
N THR A 103 -6.99 -3.26 -9.43
CA THR A 103 -8.45 -3.35 -9.38
C THR A 103 -9.07 -2.03 -9.82
N CYS A 104 -9.99 -2.11 -10.79
CA CYS A 104 -10.66 -0.96 -11.40
C CYS A 104 -12.16 -1.24 -11.53
N GLY A 105 -12.98 -0.27 -11.13
CA GLY A 105 -14.43 -0.41 -11.08
C GLY A 105 -15.11 0.94 -10.80
N PRO A 106 -16.44 1.04 -10.86
CA PRO A 106 -17.16 2.20 -10.34
C PRO A 106 -17.06 2.20 -8.80
N ILE A 107 -15.99 2.79 -8.28
CA ILE A 107 -15.70 2.82 -6.84
C ILE A 107 -16.49 3.94 -6.17
N VAL A 108 -17.01 3.67 -4.99
CA VAL A 108 -17.84 4.61 -4.26
C VAL A 108 -17.02 5.32 -3.19
N ALA A 109 -16.30 6.37 -3.58
CA ALA A 109 -15.78 7.39 -2.67
C ALA A 109 -15.07 8.48 -3.47
N PHE A 110 -15.02 9.68 -2.92
CA PHE A 110 -14.37 10.84 -3.53
C PHE A 110 -12.85 10.75 -3.56
N GLN A 111 -12.22 9.60 -3.30
CA GLN A 111 -10.83 9.57 -2.84
C GLN A 111 -9.90 8.65 -3.65
N GLU A 112 -10.42 7.90 -4.62
CA GLU A 112 -9.58 7.06 -5.49
C GLU A 112 -8.80 7.90 -6.51
N GLY A 113 -7.91 7.26 -7.29
CA GLY A 113 -7.03 7.97 -8.23
C GLY A 113 -6.82 7.26 -9.55
N PHE A 114 -5.93 7.82 -10.36
CA PHE A 114 -5.51 7.24 -11.63
C PHE A 114 -4.05 6.81 -11.63
N ILE A 115 -3.72 5.94 -12.59
CA ILE A 115 -2.36 5.59 -12.99
C ILE A 115 -2.21 5.97 -14.46
N ASP A 116 -1.24 6.80 -14.76
CA ASP A 116 -0.75 7.01 -16.13
C ASP A 116 0.48 6.15 -16.38
N MET A 117 0.49 5.41 -17.49
CA MET A 117 1.61 4.56 -17.86
C MET A 117 2.72 5.31 -18.62
N GLU A 118 2.45 6.54 -19.07
CA GLU A 118 3.43 7.44 -19.70
C GLU A 118 3.21 8.90 -19.27
N GLY A 119 4.16 9.77 -19.60
CA GLY A 119 4.02 11.21 -19.40
C GLY A 119 4.23 11.68 -17.95
N PRO A 120 3.81 12.91 -17.63
CA PRO A 120 4.14 13.57 -16.36
C PRO A 120 3.51 12.89 -15.13
N GLY A 121 2.32 12.30 -15.25
CA GLY A 121 1.70 11.57 -14.13
C GLY A 121 2.44 10.27 -13.77
N ALA A 122 3.08 9.63 -14.75
CA ALA A 122 3.73 8.34 -14.58
C ALA A 122 4.91 8.37 -13.58
N VAL A 123 5.62 9.50 -13.45
CA VAL A 123 6.81 9.57 -12.58
C VAL A 123 6.47 9.55 -11.09
N TYR A 124 5.20 9.81 -10.75
CA TYR A 124 4.73 9.95 -9.38
C TYR A 124 4.17 8.66 -8.81
N THR A 125 3.93 7.62 -9.61
CA THR A 125 3.37 6.36 -9.12
C THR A 125 4.29 5.21 -9.47
N PRO A 126 4.59 4.27 -8.55
CA PRO A 126 5.42 3.12 -8.87
C PRO A 126 4.76 2.20 -9.90
N PHE A 127 3.42 2.27 -10.02
CA PHE A 127 2.64 1.36 -10.85
C PHE A 127 2.74 1.64 -12.34
N SER A 128 3.20 2.83 -12.72
CA SER A 128 3.57 3.13 -14.12
C SER A 128 4.75 2.31 -14.61
N ALA A 129 5.59 1.81 -13.69
CA ALA A 129 6.76 0.98 -13.99
C ALA A 129 6.49 -0.52 -13.85
N THR A 130 5.27 -0.92 -13.45
CA THR A 130 4.86 -2.33 -13.32
C THR A 130 4.15 -2.84 -14.58
N GLN A 131 4.18 -4.16 -14.76
CA GLN A 131 3.42 -4.87 -15.79
C GLN A 131 2.02 -5.17 -15.23
N ASN A 132 1.04 -4.34 -15.62
CA ASN A 132 -0.28 -4.35 -14.98
C ASN A 132 -1.25 -5.32 -15.67
N VAL A 133 -1.85 -6.20 -14.89
CA VAL A 133 -3.08 -6.94 -15.21
C VAL A 133 -4.23 -6.24 -14.50
N VAL A 134 -5.03 -5.50 -15.26
CA VAL A 134 -6.11 -4.67 -14.73
C VAL A 134 -7.41 -5.47 -14.69
N LEU A 135 -7.92 -5.71 -13.49
CA LEU A 135 -9.24 -6.29 -13.24
C LEU A 135 -10.30 -5.20 -13.35
N VAL A 136 -11.12 -5.25 -14.40
CA VAL A 136 -12.18 -4.28 -14.68
C VAL A 136 -13.52 -4.94 -14.37
N VAL A 137 -14.23 -4.45 -13.36
CA VAL A 137 -15.50 -5.04 -12.91
C VAL A 137 -16.62 -4.02 -12.77
N GLU A 138 -17.85 -4.48 -12.95
CA GLU A 138 -19.06 -3.70 -12.67
C GLU A 138 -19.95 -4.50 -11.71
N PRO A 139 -20.45 -3.89 -10.61
CA PRO A 139 -21.37 -4.57 -9.70
C PRO A 139 -22.74 -4.80 -10.34
N ILE A 140 -23.48 -5.76 -9.80
CA ILE A 140 -24.93 -5.80 -10.04
C ILE A 140 -25.61 -4.53 -9.51
N LYS A 141 -26.76 -4.22 -10.10
CA LYS A 141 -27.55 -3.05 -9.69
C LYS A 141 -27.92 -3.15 -8.20
N ASP A 142 -27.90 -2.01 -7.52
CA ASP A 142 -28.34 -1.84 -6.13
C ASP A 142 -27.54 -2.66 -5.10
N LEU A 143 -26.32 -3.11 -5.45
CA LEU A 143 -25.39 -3.72 -4.49
C LEU A 143 -24.93 -2.70 -3.45
N GLU A 144 -24.94 -3.08 -2.18
CA GLU A 144 -24.46 -2.20 -1.11
C GLU A 144 -22.96 -1.91 -1.24
N GLN A 145 -22.57 -0.66 -1.01
CA GLN A 145 -21.21 -0.17 -1.25
C GLN A 145 -20.15 -0.97 -0.51
N HIS A 146 -20.37 -1.26 0.77
CA HIS A 146 -19.45 -2.06 1.58
C HIS A 146 -19.30 -3.51 1.06
N GLN A 147 -20.37 -4.08 0.51
CA GLN A 147 -20.31 -5.41 -0.09
C GLN A 147 -19.52 -5.37 -1.41
N TYR A 148 -19.70 -4.30 -2.20
CA TYR A 148 -18.97 -4.11 -3.43
C TYR A 148 -17.45 -3.97 -3.20
N GLU A 149 -17.04 -3.12 -2.24
CA GLU A 149 -15.64 -2.98 -1.86
C GLU A 149 -15.03 -4.31 -1.40
N GLN A 150 -15.77 -5.06 -0.57
CA GLN A 150 -15.31 -6.36 -0.09
C GLN A 150 -15.05 -7.33 -1.26
N ILE A 151 -16.01 -7.49 -2.17
CA ILE A 151 -15.85 -8.45 -3.28
C ILE A 151 -14.79 -8.00 -4.29
N LEU A 152 -14.64 -6.70 -4.52
CA LEU A 152 -13.61 -6.14 -5.39
C LEU A 152 -12.21 -6.45 -4.86
N ARG A 153 -12.00 -6.22 -3.55
CA ARG A 153 -10.75 -6.54 -2.87
C ARG A 153 -10.45 -8.05 -2.95
N GLU A 154 -11.41 -8.89 -2.58
CA GLU A 154 -11.22 -10.33 -2.64
C GLU A 154 -10.93 -10.84 -4.06
N ALA A 155 -11.56 -10.26 -5.09
CA ALA A 155 -11.31 -10.60 -6.47
C ALA A 155 -9.89 -10.22 -6.93
N GLY A 156 -9.41 -9.03 -6.55
CA GLY A 156 -8.03 -8.60 -6.81
C GLY A 156 -7.00 -9.53 -6.17
N LEU A 157 -7.18 -9.87 -4.89
CA LEU A 157 -6.31 -10.79 -4.16
C LEU A 157 -6.32 -12.20 -4.79
N LYS A 158 -7.51 -12.73 -5.12
CA LYS A 158 -7.66 -14.03 -5.77
C LYS A 158 -6.95 -14.09 -7.12
N LEU A 159 -7.10 -13.05 -7.95
CA LEU A 159 -6.43 -12.97 -9.24
C LEU A 159 -4.90 -12.92 -9.08
N ALA A 160 -4.39 -12.12 -8.13
CA ALA A 160 -2.96 -12.04 -7.85
C ALA A 160 -2.38 -13.40 -7.40
N VAL A 161 -3.06 -14.09 -6.49
CA VAL A 161 -2.67 -15.44 -6.05
C VAL A 161 -2.76 -16.45 -7.19
N TYR A 162 -3.79 -16.38 -8.03
CA TYR A 162 -3.95 -17.24 -9.20
C TYR A 162 -2.76 -17.11 -10.17
N LEU A 163 -2.38 -15.88 -10.51
CA LEU A 163 -1.26 -15.62 -11.42
C LEU A 163 0.06 -16.20 -10.85
N ALA A 164 0.33 -15.98 -9.57
CA ALA A 164 1.52 -16.51 -8.91
C ALA A 164 1.50 -18.04 -8.81
N GLU A 165 0.36 -18.65 -8.46
CA GLU A 165 0.19 -20.11 -8.36
C GLU A 165 0.43 -20.80 -9.71
N LYS A 166 -0.02 -20.20 -10.82
CA LYS A 166 0.23 -20.71 -12.18
C LYS A 166 1.69 -20.62 -12.63
N CYS A 167 2.47 -19.78 -11.96
CA CYS A 167 3.86 -19.50 -12.32
C CYS A 167 4.89 -20.07 -11.33
N LYS A 168 4.47 -20.60 -10.17
CA LYS A 168 5.36 -20.88 -9.03
C LYS A 168 6.47 -21.90 -9.26
N ASP A 169 6.33 -22.75 -10.28
CA ASP A 169 7.33 -23.74 -10.65
C ASP A 169 8.44 -23.15 -11.53
N ALA A 170 8.32 -21.89 -11.95
CA ALA A 170 9.38 -21.17 -12.65
C ALA A 170 10.59 -20.97 -11.74
N LYS A 171 11.78 -21.05 -12.34
CA LYS A 171 13.04 -20.82 -11.63
C LYS A 171 13.16 -19.35 -11.26
N ALA A 172 13.37 -19.06 -9.97
CA ALA A 172 13.64 -17.71 -9.49
C ALA A 172 14.92 -17.12 -10.10
N ASP A 173 14.86 -15.84 -10.47
CA ASP A 173 16.01 -15.04 -10.90
C ASP A 173 16.86 -14.61 -9.70
N CYS A 174 16.22 -14.32 -8.57
CA CYS A 174 16.89 -14.07 -7.29
C CYS A 174 16.07 -14.62 -6.12
N VAL A 175 16.78 -14.94 -5.04
CA VAL A 175 16.18 -15.29 -3.76
C VAL A 175 16.62 -14.25 -2.74
N GLU A 176 15.66 -13.47 -2.25
CA GLU A 176 15.89 -12.51 -1.18
C GLU A 176 15.54 -13.15 0.17
N VAL A 177 16.43 -13.01 1.16
CA VAL A 177 16.28 -13.69 2.45
C VAL A 177 16.15 -12.67 3.56
N PHE A 178 15.05 -12.74 4.30
CA PHE A 178 14.80 -11.96 5.50
C PHE A 178 14.82 -12.88 6.72
N GLU A 179 15.83 -12.71 7.57
CA GLU A 179 16.03 -13.52 8.75
C GLU A 179 16.25 -12.63 9.97
N LYS A 180 15.45 -12.91 11.00
CA LYS A 180 15.53 -12.23 12.29
C LYS A 180 14.93 -13.13 13.37
N GLY A 181 15.55 -13.18 14.54
CA GLY A 181 15.04 -13.87 15.71
C GLY A 181 13.90 -13.11 16.41
N THR A 182 13.51 -13.63 17.57
CA THR A 182 12.64 -12.93 18.51
C THR A 182 13.35 -11.70 19.10
N VAL A 183 12.59 -10.74 19.65
CA VAL A 183 13.19 -9.55 20.28
C VAL A 183 14.21 -9.92 21.38
N PRO A 184 13.95 -10.86 22.30
CA PRO A 184 14.95 -11.25 23.32
C PRO A 184 16.23 -11.81 22.71
N GLU A 185 16.13 -12.64 21.68
CA GLU A 185 17.30 -13.22 21.00
C GLU A 185 18.14 -12.13 20.30
N GLU A 186 17.49 -11.22 19.57
CA GLU A 186 18.19 -10.14 18.87
C GLU A 186 18.78 -9.11 19.84
N ASN A 187 18.09 -8.81 20.95
CA ASN A 187 18.63 -7.98 22.03
C ASN A 187 19.90 -8.60 22.65
N ALA A 188 19.93 -9.93 22.82
CA ALA A 188 21.10 -10.63 23.34
C ALA A 188 22.26 -10.66 22.34
N LYS A 189 21.97 -10.78 21.03
CA LYS A 189 22.98 -10.74 19.96
C LYS A 189 23.57 -9.34 19.76
N HIS A 190 22.74 -8.30 19.93
CA HIS A 190 23.07 -6.92 19.61
C HIS A 190 22.87 -5.97 20.81
N PRO A 191 23.50 -6.22 21.97
CA PRO A 191 23.21 -5.51 23.21
C PRO A 191 23.61 -4.03 23.20
N SER A 192 24.52 -3.62 22.30
CA SER A 192 25.04 -2.26 22.20
C SER A 192 24.42 -1.43 21.07
N LEU A 193 23.56 -2.01 20.24
CA LEU A 193 22.94 -1.28 19.13
C LEU A 193 21.67 -0.58 19.62
N PRO A 194 21.38 0.64 19.13
CA PRO A 194 20.12 1.33 19.43
C PRO A 194 18.95 0.49 18.91
N LYS A 195 17.94 0.30 19.75
CA LYS A 195 16.73 -0.45 19.40
C LYS A 195 15.72 0.46 18.77
N VAL A 196 15.30 0.12 17.56
CA VAL A 196 14.38 0.93 16.77
C VAL A 196 13.12 0.12 16.49
N ILE A 197 11.96 0.72 16.72
CA ILE A 197 10.65 0.15 16.39
C ILE A 197 9.96 1.01 15.33
N TYR A 198 9.09 0.40 14.53
CA TYR A 198 8.32 1.11 13.52
C TYR A 198 6.84 1.09 13.89
N VAL A 199 6.22 2.25 14.02
CA VAL A 199 4.77 2.43 14.13
C VAL A 199 4.24 2.80 12.75
N CYS A 200 3.49 1.87 12.15
CA CYS A 200 2.82 2.07 10.87
C CYS A 200 1.39 2.47 11.17
N MET A 201 1.08 3.77 11.11
CA MET A 201 -0.31 4.21 11.15
C MET A 201 -1.00 3.75 9.88
N ASN A 202 -2.29 3.44 10.00
CA ASN A 202 -3.12 3.09 8.86
C ASN A 202 -4.46 3.77 9.05
N ILE A 203 -4.93 4.40 7.96
CA ILE A 203 -6.17 5.16 7.96
C ILE A 203 -7.32 4.23 8.34
N THR A 204 -7.98 4.55 9.45
CA THR A 204 -9.26 3.91 9.83
C THR A 204 -10.38 4.91 10.08
N GLN A 205 -10.19 6.13 9.58
CA GLN A 205 -10.99 7.30 9.90
C GLN A 205 -12.05 7.65 8.84
N GLY A 206 -13.05 6.80 8.66
CA GLY A 206 -14.11 7.13 7.70
C GLY A 206 -14.85 5.90 7.23
N LEU A 207 -15.79 6.13 6.31
CA LEU A 207 -16.51 5.06 5.64
C LEU A 207 -15.55 4.41 4.63
N LEU A 208 -15.37 3.08 4.71
CA LEU A 208 -14.51 2.29 3.81
C LEU A 208 -13.01 2.60 3.92
N HIS A 209 -12.56 3.20 5.02
CA HIS A 209 -11.13 3.30 5.39
C HIS A 209 -10.75 2.05 6.18
N ASP A 210 -10.60 0.92 5.49
CA ASP A 210 -10.34 -0.36 6.12
C ASP A 210 -8.95 -0.87 5.74
N THR A 211 -8.06 -1.00 6.72
CA THR A 211 -6.81 -1.78 6.58
C THR A 211 -6.96 -3.08 7.34
N TYR A 212 -6.54 -4.18 6.74
CA TYR A 212 -6.72 -5.50 7.33
C TYR A 212 -5.38 -6.08 7.79
N VAL A 213 -5.36 -6.62 9.00
CA VAL A 213 -4.27 -7.44 9.52
C VAL A 213 -4.82 -8.85 9.75
N TYR A 214 -4.23 -9.84 9.08
CA TYR A 214 -4.68 -11.25 9.14
C TYR A 214 -6.18 -11.44 8.81
N GLY A 215 -6.70 -10.67 7.85
CA GLY A 215 -8.09 -10.73 7.41
C GLY A 215 -9.09 -9.97 8.27
N ALA A 216 -8.65 -9.36 9.39
CA ALA A 216 -9.49 -8.56 10.26
C ALA A 216 -9.22 -7.06 10.06
N ASP A 217 -10.28 -6.26 9.95
CA ASP A 217 -10.18 -4.80 9.96
C ASP A 217 -9.52 -4.34 11.27
N ILE A 218 -8.51 -3.48 11.17
CA ILE A 218 -7.79 -2.97 12.35
C ILE A 218 -8.57 -1.90 13.11
N ARG A 219 -9.62 -1.29 12.53
CA ARG A 219 -10.41 -0.22 13.18
C ARG A 219 -10.90 -0.57 14.59
N PRO A 220 -11.52 -1.74 14.85
CA PRO A 220 -11.90 -2.14 16.21
C PRO A 220 -10.74 -2.75 17.03
N SER A 221 -9.59 -2.97 16.42
CA SER A 221 -8.46 -3.65 17.04
C SER A 221 -7.66 -2.71 17.95
N LEU A 222 -6.81 -3.28 18.79
CA LEU A 222 -5.78 -2.54 19.53
C LEU A 222 -4.44 -2.72 18.81
N PRO A 223 -3.50 -1.77 18.96
CA PRO A 223 -2.17 -1.93 18.39
C PRO A 223 -1.53 -3.24 18.83
N THR A 224 -0.86 -3.90 17.89
CA THR A 224 -0.19 -5.19 18.10
C THR A 224 1.24 -5.14 17.59
N LEU A 225 2.07 -6.09 17.99
CA LEU A 225 3.43 -6.23 17.46
C LEU A 225 3.47 -7.34 16.42
N LEU A 226 3.86 -6.98 15.20
CA LEU A 226 4.18 -7.93 14.14
C LEU A 226 5.69 -8.12 14.03
N HIS A 227 6.10 -9.36 13.76
CA HIS A 227 7.44 -9.58 13.24
C HIS A 227 7.54 -8.95 11.84
N PRO A 228 8.65 -8.27 11.48
CA PRO A 228 8.74 -7.57 10.20
C PRO A 228 8.53 -8.46 8.96
N ASN A 229 8.98 -9.73 9.00
CA ASN A 229 8.64 -10.71 7.94
C ASN A 229 7.14 -10.90 7.72
N GLU A 230 6.28 -10.72 8.73
CA GLU A 230 4.83 -10.89 8.57
C GLU A 230 4.26 -9.81 7.64
N VAL A 231 4.74 -8.57 7.75
CA VAL A 231 4.41 -7.47 6.85
C VAL A 231 4.85 -7.80 5.42
N LEU A 232 6.11 -8.24 5.25
CA LEU A 232 6.66 -8.63 3.95
C LEU A 232 6.02 -9.89 3.35
N ASP A 233 5.29 -10.68 4.13
CA ASP A 233 4.67 -11.96 3.71
C ASP A 233 3.13 -11.91 3.76
N GLY A 234 2.56 -10.71 3.57
CA GLY A 234 1.13 -10.53 3.30
C GLY A 234 0.22 -10.57 4.52
N ALA A 235 0.71 -10.23 5.72
CA ALA A 235 -0.16 -10.04 6.89
C ALA A 235 -1.12 -8.86 6.72
N MET A 236 -0.71 -7.83 5.95
CA MET A 236 -1.45 -6.60 5.76
C MET A 236 -2.04 -6.52 4.34
N VAL A 237 -3.29 -6.06 4.25
CA VAL A 237 -4.05 -5.86 3.01
C VAL A 237 -4.76 -4.52 3.08
N SER A 238 -4.70 -3.75 2.00
CA SER A 238 -5.39 -2.48 1.88
C SER A 238 -6.83 -2.70 1.42
N GLY A 239 -7.77 -2.05 2.11
CA GLY A 239 -9.13 -1.81 1.66
C GLY A 239 -9.47 -0.32 1.63
N ASN A 240 -8.49 0.56 1.84
CA ASN A 240 -8.70 1.97 2.11
C ASN A 240 -9.31 2.70 0.91
N CYS A 241 -10.39 3.44 1.14
CA CYS A 241 -10.89 4.51 0.27
C CYS A 241 -10.37 5.87 0.78
N VAL A 242 -9.06 6.10 0.77
CA VAL A 242 -8.39 7.37 1.17
C VAL A 242 -7.90 8.12 -0.06
N SER A 243 -7.53 9.40 0.08
CA SER A 243 -6.95 10.20 -1.00
C SER A 243 -5.87 9.40 -1.72
N ALA A 244 -5.91 9.42 -3.05
CA ALA A 244 -5.15 8.47 -3.85
C ALA A 244 -3.66 8.55 -3.57
N CYS A 245 -3.16 9.76 -3.34
CA CYS A 245 -1.75 10.06 -3.14
C CYS A 245 -1.15 9.45 -1.86
N ASP A 246 -1.90 9.41 -0.77
CA ASP A 246 -1.45 8.93 0.56
C ASP A 246 -1.56 7.39 0.66
N LYS A 247 -2.32 6.78 -0.26
CA LYS A 247 -2.74 5.39 -0.16
C LYS A 247 -1.58 4.39 -0.11
N ASN A 248 -1.54 3.61 0.97
CA ASN A 248 -0.76 2.39 1.05
C ASN A 248 -1.58 1.22 0.47
N THR A 249 -1.37 0.93 -0.81
CA THR A 249 -1.93 -0.26 -1.48
C THR A 249 -1.43 -1.56 -0.85
N THR A 250 -2.10 -2.68 -1.16
CA THR A 250 -1.63 -4.01 -0.74
C THR A 250 -0.20 -4.30 -1.25
N TRP A 251 0.17 -3.78 -2.42
CA TRP A 251 1.52 -3.83 -2.96
C TRP A 251 2.52 -3.08 -2.06
N HIS A 252 2.16 -1.88 -1.57
CA HIS A 252 3.02 -1.11 -0.66
C HIS A 252 3.29 -1.83 0.65
N HIS A 253 2.32 -2.52 1.24
CA HIS A 253 2.55 -3.26 2.49
C HIS A 253 3.64 -4.33 2.34
N VAL A 254 3.67 -5.05 1.22
CA VAL A 254 4.69 -6.09 0.98
C VAL A 254 6.00 -5.56 0.37
N HIS A 255 6.04 -4.26 0.06
CA HIS A 255 7.19 -3.49 -0.43
C HIS A 255 7.57 -2.35 0.52
N ASN A 256 7.15 -2.39 1.79
CA ASN A 256 7.29 -1.26 2.71
C ASN A 256 8.78 -0.84 2.84
N PRO A 257 9.14 0.39 2.42
CA PRO A 257 10.52 0.79 2.27
C PRO A 257 11.18 1.08 3.63
N ILE A 258 10.39 1.48 4.64
CA ILE A 258 10.86 1.63 6.02
C ILE A 258 11.26 0.26 6.58
N VAL A 259 10.42 -0.77 6.39
CA VAL A 259 10.73 -2.15 6.80
C VAL A 259 12.00 -2.67 6.11
N ALA A 260 12.12 -2.46 4.80
CA ALA A 260 13.31 -2.87 4.05
C ALA A 260 14.58 -2.13 4.53
N ALA A 261 14.49 -0.82 4.76
CA ALA A 261 15.59 0.02 5.23
C ALA A 261 16.05 -0.34 6.65
N LEU A 262 15.11 -0.68 7.54
CA LEU A 262 15.40 -1.16 8.90
C LEU A 262 16.05 -2.54 8.87
N TYR A 263 15.58 -3.45 8.00
CA TYR A 263 16.23 -4.76 7.79
C TYR A 263 17.67 -4.64 7.32
N ALA A 264 17.94 -3.75 6.35
CA ALA A 264 19.29 -3.56 5.80
C ALA A 264 20.32 -3.14 6.87
N ARG A 265 19.85 -2.42 7.89
CA ARG A 265 20.63 -1.85 9.01
C ARG A 265 20.61 -2.69 10.28
N HIS A 266 19.67 -3.63 10.39
CA HIS A 266 19.53 -4.53 11.53
C HIS A 266 20.82 -5.32 11.78
N GLY A 267 21.27 -5.34 13.05
CA GLY A 267 22.47 -6.04 13.48
C GLY A 267 23.78 -5.36 13.08
N LYS A 268 23.72 -4.19 12.43
CA LYS A 268 24.87 -3.39 11.99
C LYS A 268 24.87 -2.00 12.64
N GLU A 269 23.80 -1.25 12.45
CA GLU A 269 23.64 0.13 12.91
C GLU A 269 22.56 0.24 13.99
N LEU A 270 21.56 -0.64 13.93
CA LEU A 270 20.43 -0.66 14.86
C LEU A 270 19.95 -2.09 15.11
N ASN A 271 19.15 -2.27 16.15
CA ASN A 271 18.39 -3.48 16.41
C ASN A 271 16.90 -3.23 16.10
N PHE A 272 16.37 -3.86 15.06
CA PHE A 272 14.99 -3.63 14.63
C PHE A 272 14.04 -4.51 15.45
N LEU A 273 13.21 -3.89 16.27
CA LEU A 273 12.35 -4.60 17.22
C LEU A 273 11.16 -5.27 16.55
N GLY A 274 10.49 -4.57 15.64
CA GLY A 274 9.28 -5.04 14.99
C GLY A 274 8.46 -3.90 14.39
N VAL A 275 7.27 -4.25 13.89
CA VAL A 275 6.32 -3.30 13.31
C VAL A 275 5.04 -3.29 14.13
N ILE A 276 4.54 -2.11 14.47
CA ILE A 276 3.26 -1.90 15.13
C ILE A 276 2.30 -1.31 14.07
N PRO A 277 1.47 -2.13 13.40
CA PRO A 277 0.33 -1.58 12.68
C PRO A 277 -0.65 -1.02 13.71
N THR A 278 -0.89 0.29 13.64
CA THR A 278 -1.82 0.99 14.53
C THR A 278 -2.95 1.59 13.71
N GLN A 279 -4.13 1.60 14.32
CA GLN A 279 -5.31 2.24 13.81
C GLN A 279 -5.31 3.73 14.17
N GLU A 280 -5.97 4.52 13.34
CA GLU A 280 -6.21 5.94 13.56
C GLU A 280 -7.68 6.20 13.90
N SER A 281 -7.95 7.03 14.92
CA SER A 281 -9.32 7.21 15.39
C SER A 281 -9.93 8.55 15.02
N THR A 282 -11.20 8.53 14.61
CA THR A 282 -12.00 9.75 14.43
C THR A 282 -12.27 10.50 15.74
N VAL A 283 -12.10 9.85 16.90
CA VAL A 283 -12.38 10.43 18.22
C VAL A 283 -11.12 10.48 19.09
N LEU A 284 -10.94 11.58 19.82
CA LEU A 284 -9.75 11.83 20.65
C LEU A 284 -9.44 10.69 21.63
N ALA A 285 -10.46 10.11 22.27
CA ALA A 285 -10.26 8.99 23.19
C ALA A 285 -9.65 7.75 22.52
N GLY A 286 -9.95 7.53 21.23
CA GLY A 286 -9.32 6.49 20.44
C GLY A 286 -7.88 6.82 20.06
N LYS A 287 -7.60 8.07 19.67
CA LYS A 287 -6.23 8.55 19.36
C LYS A 287 -5.30 8.41 20.57
N LEU A 288 -5.78 8.83 21.75
CA LEU A 288 -5.08 8.67 23.02
C LEU A 288 -4.86 7.20 23.37
N ARG A 289 -5.86 6.33 23.12
CA ARG A 289 -5.70 4.90 23.36
C ARG A 289 -4.62 4.28 22.47
N ALA A 290 -4.70 4.51 21.16
CA ALA A 290 -3.75 3.96 20.20
C ALA A 290 -2.32 4.43 20.51
N SER A 291 -2.10 5.74 20.63
CA SER A 291 -0.77 6.31 20.92
C SER A 291 -0.18 5.83 22.26
N GLN A 292 -0.98 5.69 23.32
CA GLN A 292 -0.51 5.16 24.60
C GLN A 292 -0.17 3.66 24.53
N MET A 293 -0.91 2.88 23.75
CA MET A 293 -0.61 1.46 23.54
C MET A 293 0.64 1.26 22.68
N ASN A 294 0.83 2.08 21.64
CA ASN A 294 2.06 2.10 20.84
C ASN A 294 3.28 2.38 21.73
N LEU A 295 3.18 3.40 22.59
CA LEU A 295 4.22 3.73 23.55
C LEU A 295 4.48 2.58 24.54
N SER A 296 3.41 1.97 25.07
CA SER A 296 3.53 0.86 26.02
C SER A 296 4.28 -0.32 25.41
N ILE A 297 3.96 -0.71 24.18
CA ILE A 297 4.67 -1.78 23.47
C ILE A 297 6.15 -1.43 23.30
N ALA A 298 6.47 -0.20 22.88
CA ALA A 298 7.85 0.22 22.68
C ALA A 298 8.67 0.23 23.99
N LEU A 299 8.08 0.70 25.09
CA LEU A 299 8.72 0.71 26.41
C LEU A 299 8.99 -0.70 26.93
N GLU A 300 8.03 -1.62 26.82
CA GLU A 300 8.20 -3.02 27.22
C GLU A 300 9.28 -3.74 26.41
N LEU A 301 9.49 -3.33 25.15
CA LEU A 301 10.59 -3.84 24.31
C LEU A 301 11.91 -3.10 24.52
N GLY A 302 11.90 -2.00 25.28
CA GLY A 302 13.05 -1.16 25.57
C GLY A 302 13.56 -0.40 24.35
N ALA A 303 12.68 0.14 23.51
CA ALA A 303 13.05 0.92 22.34
C ALA A 303 13.79 2.21 22.71
N ASP A 304 14.82 2.56 21.93
CA ASP A 304 15.57 3.81 22.03
C ASP A 304 15.09 4.84 20.99
N GLY A 305 14.54 4.37 19.88
CA GLY A 305 13.96 5.20 18.83
C GLY A 305 12.75 4.57 18.14
N VAL A 306 11.95 5.41 17.50
CA VAL A 306 10.74 5.05 16.77
C VAL A 306 10.68 5.79 15.44
N ILE A 307 10.28 5.08 14.39
CA ILE A 307 9.81 5.69 13.15
C ILE A 307 8.28 5.61 13.17
N VAL A 308 7.60 6.70 12.85
CA VAL A 308 6.14 6.75 12.72
C VAL A 308 5.81 7.15 11.29
N SER A 309 5.14 6.29 10.52
CA SER A 309 4.58 6.69 9.23
C SER A 309 3.09 6.91 9.35
N GLU A 310 2.58 7.92 8.65
CA GLU A 310 1.16 8.22 8.53
C GLU A 310 0.50 7.42 7.38
N GLU A 311 -0.83 7.42 7.35
CA GLU A 311 -1.61 7.19 6.13
C GLU A 311 -2.85 8.10 6.14
N GLY A 312 -2.94 9.01 5.19
CA GLY A 312 -4.02 9.99 5.05
C GLY A 312 -3.73 11.31 5.75
N TYR A 313 -4.50 12.34 5.41
CA TYR A 313 -4.26 13.71 5.87
C TYR A 313 -5.41 14.33 6.69
N GLY A 314 -5.08 15.29 7.54
CA GLY A 314 -5.99 16.21 8.22
C GLY A 314 -6.29 15.78 9.66
N ASN A 315 -7.30 14.94 9.86
CA ASN A 315 -7.58 14.44 11.21
C ASN A 315 -6.55 13.40 11.70
N PRO A 316 -5.96 12.53 10.85
CA PRO A 316 -4.79 11.69 11.19
C PRO A 316 -3.59 12.43 11.78
N ASP A 317 -3.35 13.68 11.38
CA ASP A 317 -2.20 14.47 11.84
C ASP A 317 -2.15 14.63 13.37
N THR A 318 -3.31 14.63 14.04
CA THR A 318 -3.38 14.60 15.51
C THR A 318 -2.90 13.25 16.09
N ASP A 319 -3.21 12.11 15.44
CA ASP A 319 -2.64 10.82 15.82
C ASP A 319 -1.11 10.83 15.64
N LEU A 320 -0.61 11.39 14.53
CA LEU A 320 0.83 11.53 14.27
C LEU A 320 1.52 12.36 15.36
N CYS A 321 1.00 13.55 15.64
CA CYS A 321 1.51 14.44 16.69
C CYS A 321 1.47 13.78 18.07
N LEU A 322 0.38 13.07 18.42
CA LEU A 322 0.28 12.37 19.69
C LEU A 322 1.31 11.24 19.83
N ASN A 323 1.57 10.48 18.77
CA ASN A 323 2.63 9.46 18.78
C ASN A 323 3.99 10.13 19.00
N ALA A 324 4.39 11.09 18.16
CA ALA A 324 5.68 11.78 18.26
C ALA A 324 5.90 12.38 19.67
N LYS A 325 4.91 13.11 20.18
CA LYS A 325 4.92 13.70 21.52
C LYS A 325 5.10 12.67 22.63
N ASN A 326 4.29 11.62 22.63
CA ASN A 326 4.33 10.63 23.69
C ASN A 326 5.66 9.86 23.73
N PHE A 327 6.24 9.56 22.56
CA PHE A 327 7.54 8.92 22.48
C PHE A 327 8.68 9.83 22.99
N GLU A 328 8.75 11.08 22.54
CA GLU A 328 9.81 12.01 22.95
C GLU A 328 9.75 12.33 24.45
N LEU A 329 8.54 12.51 25.02
CA LEU A 329 8.37 12.71 26.46
C LEU A 329 8.77 11.49 27.28
N ALA A 330 8.71 10.28 26.70
CA ALA A 330 9.18 9.06 27.32
C ALA A 330 10.69 8.79 27.09
N GLY A 331 11.39 9.69 26.38
CA GLY A 331 12.81 9.55 26.07
C GLY A 331 13.13 8.66 24.87
N ILE A 332 12.13 8.27 24.07
CA ILE A 332 12.29 7.50 22.83
C ILE A 332 12.35 8.49 21.66
N LYS A 333 13.44 8.47 20.89
CA LYS A 333 13.62 9.40 19.77
C LYS A 333 12.70 9.10 18.60
N SER A 334 11.90 10.08 18.20
CA SER A 334 10.90 9.91 17.14
C SER A 334 11.32 10.59 15.84
N VAL A 335 11.08 9.90 14.74
CA VAL A 335 11.10 10.47 13.38
C VAL A 335 9.77 10.13 12.73
N VAL A 336 9.09 11.14 12.20
CA VAL A 336 7.85 10.95 11.46
C VAL A 336 8.09 10.98 9.95
N VAL A 337 7.29 10.23 9.21
CA VAL A 337 7.23 10.23 7.74
C VAL A 337 5.79 10.48 7.35
N SER A 338 5.55 11.55 6.60
CA SER A 338 4.22 12.04 6.23
C SER A 338 4.37 12.95 5.00
N ASP A 339 3.28 13.21 4.30
CA ASP A 339 3.24 14.23 3.26
C ASP A 339 2.82 15.59 3.80
N GLU A 340 2.63 16.56 2.91
CA GLU A 340 2.28 17.92 3.27
C GLU A 340 1.09 18.39 2.44
N ALA A 341 0.11 19.00 3.09
CA ALA A 341 -0.97 19.73 2.40
C ALA A 341 -0.71 21.24 2.48
N ALA A 342 0.41 21.65 1.89
CA ALA A 342 0.90 23.02 1.96
C ALA A 342 0.19 23.97 0.95
N GLY A 343 -0.90 23.54 0.31
CA GLY A 343 -1.61 24.32 -0.70
C GLY A 343 -0.87 24.35 -2.04
N THR A 344 -1.53 24.85 -3.08
CA THR A 344 -1.00 24.84 -4.47
C THR A 344 0.22 25.75 -4.67
N ASP A 345 0.48 26.66 -3.73
CA ASP A 345 1.63 27.56 -3.71
C ASP A 345 2.67 27.20 -2.63
N GLY A 346 2.43 26.14 -1.86
CA GLY A 346 3.31 25.67 -0.78
C GLY A 346 3.35 26.60 0.45
N ALA A 347 2.43 27.56 0.58
CA ALA A 347 2.45 28.56 1.65
C ALA A 347 1.51 28.26 2.85
N SER A 348 0.71 27.20 2.77
CA SER A 348 -0.17 26.78 3.86
C SER A 348 0.58 25.99 4.93
N GLN A 349 -0.01 25.90 6.12
CA GLN A 349 0.51 25.02 7.16
C GLN A 349 0.47 23.56 6.65
N SER A 350 1.62 22.87 6.68
CA SER A 350 1.77 21.55 6.07
C SER A 350 0.87 20.47 6.68
N LEU A 351 0.72 20.48 8.01
CA LEU A 351 -0.13 19.58 8.78
C LEU A 351 -1.26 20.35 9.46
N ALA A 352 -2.42 19.73 9.63
CA ALA A 352 -3.55 20.29 10.35
C ALA A 352 -3.32 20.41 11.87
N ASP A 353 -2.40 19.62 12.44
CA ASP A 353 -1.98 19.68 13.84
C ASP A 353 -0.46 19.82 13.96
N ALA A 354 0.03 20.31 15.10
CA ALA A 354 1.47 20.48 15.34
C ALA A 354 1.81 20.32 16.82
N THR A 355 3.00 19.77 17.09
CA THR A 355 3.53 19.65 18.45
C THR A 355 5.04 19.93 18.47
N PRO A 356 5.57 20.71 19.43
CA PRO A 356 6.99 21.07 19.47
C PRO A 356 7.92 19.86 19.72
N GLU A 357 7.39 18.75 20.21
CA GLU A 357 8.12 17.50 20.42
C GLU A 357 8.44 16.78 19.10
N MET A 358 7.71 17.04 18.01
CA MET A 358 7.99 16.46 16.70
C MET A 358 9.19 17.17 16.08
N THR A 359 10.39 16.65 16.35
CA THR A 359 11.67 17.28 15.98
C THR A 359 12.38 16.60 14.80
N GLY A 360 11.84 15.49 14.30
CA GLY A 360 12.29 14.82 13.08
C GLY A 360 11.12 14.53 12.16
N PHE A 361 11.07 15.21 11.01
CA PHE A 361 10.03 15.06 10.00
C PHE A 361 10.68 14.77 8.64
N VAL A 362 10.21 13.72 7.96
CA VAL A 362 10.61 13.37 6.60
C VAL A 362 9.40 13.55 5.70
N SER A 363 9.42 14.64 4.92
CA SER A 363 8.39 14.93 3.93
C SER A 363 8.45 13.99 2.74
N THR A 364 7.28 13.54 2.30
CA THR A 364 7.12 12.74 1.08
C THR A 364 6.52 13.53 -0.10
N GLY A 365 6.29 14.84 0.07
CA GLY A 365 5.85 15.75 -0.99
C GLY A 365 4.64 16.61 -0.61
N ASN A 366 4.30 17.57 -1.47
CA ASN A 366 3.10 18.39 -1.33
C ASN A 366 1.95 17.77 -2.14
N VAL A 367 0.86 17.39 -1.48
CA VAL A 367 -0.29 16.75 -2.14
C VAL A 367 -1.04 17.69 -3.08
N ASN A 368 -0.97 19.00 -2.82
CA ASN A 368 -1.73 20.02 -3.55
C ASN A 368 -1.04 20.54 -4.81
N GLU A 369 0.14 20.04 -5.17
CA GLU A 369 0.83 20.47 -6.40
C GLU A 369 -0.04 20.20 -7.63
N MET A 370 -0.27 21.21 -8.46
CA MET A 370 -1.10 21.10 -9.65
C MET A 370 -0.30 20.50 -10.81
N LEU A 371 -0.86 19.48 -11.45
CA LEU A 371 -0.28 18.79 -12.59
C LEU A 371 -1.22 18.82 -13.80
N GLU A 372 -0.65 19.11 -14.96
CA GLU A 372 -1.30 18.86 -16.24
C GLU A 372 -0.82 17.54 -16.82
N VAL A 373 -1.75 16.61 -17.08
CA VAL A 373 -1.47 15.30 -17.68
C VAL A 373 -2.15 15.19 -19.05
N PRO A 374 -1.47 14.65 -20.07
CA PRO A 374 -1.99 14.59 -21.43
C PRO A 374 -3.16 13.60 -21.54
N ALA A 375 -3.86 13.66 -22.67
CA ALA A 375 -4.81 12.63 -23.06
C ALA A 375 -4.08 11.33 -23.42
N MET A 376 -4.61 10.19 -22.98
CA MET A 376 -4.07 8.88 -23.32
C MET A 376 -4.85 8.25 -24.48
N LYS A 377 -4.18 7.48 -25.34
CA LYS A 377 -4.84 6.78 -26.46
C LYS A 377 -5.87 5.75 -25.99
N LYS A 378 -5.65 5.16 -24.82
CA LYS A 378 -6.56 4.22 -24.17
C LYS A 378 -6.81 4.64 -22.74
N VAL A 379 -8.07 4.58 -22.32
CA VAL A 379 -8.46 4.68 -20.91
C VAL A 379 -9.09 3.36 -20.51
N ILE A 380 -8.60 2.75 -19.43
CA ILE A 380 -9.17 1.58 -18.80
C ILE A 380 -9.97 2.06 -17.58
N GLY A 381 -11.29 1.88 -17.63
CA GLY A 381 -12.23 2.28 -16.58
C GLY A 381 -13.06 3.53 -16.93
N TRP A 382 -13.34 4.37 -15.94
CA TRP A 382 -14.31 5.48 -15.95
C TRP A 382 -13.59 6.84 -15.78
N PRO A 383 -13.11 7.48 -16.86
CA PRO A 383 -12.39 8.76 -16.77
C PRO A 383 -13.21 9.88 -16.12
N GLU A 384 -14.53 9.86 -16.25
CA GLU A 384 -15.45 10.81 -15.63
C GLU A 384 -15.39 10.80 -14.12
N SER A 385 -14.89 9.71 -13.50
CA SER A 385 -14.70 9.64 -12.05
C SER A 385 -13.82 10.77 -11.54
N ILE A 386 -12.87 11.30 -12.35
CA ILE A 386 -11.98 12.39 -11.93
C ILE A 386 -12.73 13.62 -11.42
N ALA A 387 -13.95 13.86 -11.88
CA ALA A 387 -14.80 14.96 -11.41
C ALA A 387 -15.18 14.86 -9.93
N HIS A 388 -14.98 13.69 -9.34
CA HIS A 388 -15.36 13.35 -7.98
C HIS A 388 -14.19 12.82 -7.16
N LEU A 389 -12.97 12.72 -7.71
CA LEU A 389 -11.79 12.24 -6.96
C LEU A 389 -11.08 13.38 -6.22
N SER A 390 -10.34 13.04 -5.16
CA SER A 390 -9.47 13.96 -4.43
C SER A 390 -8.47 14.58 -5.41
N GLY A 391 -8.30 15.90 -5.35
CA GLY A 391 -7.48 16.63 -6.32
C GLY A 391 -8.10 16.82 -7.71
N GLY A 392 -9.32 16.34 -7.93
CA GLY A 392 -10.09 16.54 -9.16
C GLY A 392 -11.30 17.46 -8.95
N ALA A 393 -11.80 17.99 -10.06
CA ALA A 393 -12.98 18.84 -10.14
C ALA A 393 -13.78 18.53 -11.42
N ALA A 394 -15.01 19.03 -11.51
CA ALA A 394 -15.88 18.78 -12.68
C ALA A 394 -15.23 19.20 -14.02
N GLU A 395 -14.38 20.22 -13.97
CA GLU A 395 -13.61 20.77 -15.08
C GLU A 395 -12.23 20.09 -15.28
N SER A 396 -11.81 19.20 -14.38
CA SER A 396 -10.50 18.55 -14.48
C SER A 396 -10.35 17.74 -15.75
N LEU A 397 -11.39 17.04 -16.21
CA LEU A 397 -11.39 16.36 -17.51
C LEU A 397 -11.69 17.33 -18.64
N ARG A 398 -10.68 17.64 -19.45
CA ARG A 398 -10.83 18.53 -20.60
C ARG A 398 -11.41 17.80 -21.81
N LYS A 399 -11.97 18.57 -22.76
CA LYS A 399 -12.62 18.03 -23.96
C LYS A 399 -11.69 17.22 -24.87
N ASP A 400 -10.39 17.49 -24.82
CA ASP A 400 -9.37 16.76 -25.57
C ASP A 400 -8.89 15.48 -24.86
N GLY A 401 -9.41 15.19 -23.65
CA GLY A 401 -9.05 14.05 -22.83
C GLY A 401 -7.86 14.27 -21.88
N SER A 402 -7.21 15.43 -21.94
CA SER A 402 -6.20 15.82 -20.95
C SER A 402 -6.85 16.12 -19.59
N MET A 403 -6.07 16.06 -18.51
CA MET A 403 -6.55 16.41 -17.18
C MET A 403 -5.67 17.48 -16.52
N PHE A 404 -6.29 18.35 -15.72
CA PHE A 404 -5.62 19.28 -14.81
C PHE A 404 -6.13 19.03 -13.40
N VAL A 405 -5.24 18.55 -12.54
CA VAL A 405 -5.56 17.93 -11.25
C VAL A 405 -4.44 18.20 -10.25
N GLU A 406 -4.74 18.15 -8.95
CA GLU A 406 -3.70 18.08 -7.92
C GLU A 406 -3.03 16.69 -7.94
N MET A 407 -1.81 16.60 -7.41
CA MET A 407 -1.12 15.33 -7.17
C MET A 407 -1.98 14.36 -6.36
N GLN A 408 -2.89 14.86 -5.52
CA GLN A 408 -3.91 14.08 -4.81
C GLN A 408 -4.68 13.05 -5.66
N ALA A 409 -4.82 13.28 -6.96
CA ALA A 409 -5.55 12.38 -7.87
C ALA A 409 -4.70 11.20 -8.38
N ILE A 410 -3.40 11.16 -8.09
CA ILE A 410 -2.48 10.13 -8.59
C ILE A 410 -2.29 9.05 -7.52
N ILE A 411 -2.43 7.79 -7.91
CA ILE A 411 -2.28 6.69 -6.96
C ILE A 411 -0.88 6.67 -6.35
N ALA A 412 -0.88 6.78 -5.03
CA ALA A 412 0.24 6.69 -4.12
C ALA A 412 1.35 7.70 -4.41
N SER A 413 1.05 8.90 -4.95
CA SER A 413 2.07 9.88 -5.33
C SER A 413 2.87 10.50 -4.18
N THR A 414 2.28 10.55 -2.99
CA THR A 414 2.90 11.05 -1.76
C THR A 414 2.76 10.00 -0.65
N ALA A 415 2.78 8.71 -1.00
CA ALA A 415 2.58 7.64 -0.03
C ALA A 415 3.54 7.79 1.15
N GLU A 416 2.95 7.94 2.33
CA GLU A 416 3.57 8.45 3.57
C GLU A 416 4.50 7.44 4.27
N ILE A 417 4.83 6.36 3.55
CA ILE A 417 5.90 5.44 3.88
C ILE A 417 7.22 5.81 3.17
N GLY A 418 7.23 6.83 2.31
CA GLY A 418 8.43 7.30 1.60
C GLY A 418 8.82 6.41 0.41
N PHE A 419 7.82 5.93 -0.34
CA PHE A 419 8.08 5.04 -1.50
C PHE A 419 8.58 5.80 -2.73
N ASN A 420 8.02 6.99 -2.98
CA ASN A 420 8.40 7.79 -4.15
C ASN A 420 9.63 8.64 -3.90
N ARG A 421 10.19 9.13 -5.01
CA ARG A 421 11.33 10.07 -5.00
C ARG A 421 10.87 11.53 -4.98
N VAL A 422 9.76 11.79 -4.28
CA VAL A 422 9.20 13.12 -4.08
C VAL A 422 9.49 13.52 -2.63
N GLY A 423 9.74 14.80 -2.42
CA GLY A 423 9.90 15.39 -1.10
C GLY A 423 9.79 16.90 -1.23
N CYS A 424 9.43 17.56 -0.14
CA CYS A 424 9.42 19.02 -0.05
C CYS A 424 10.50 19.50 0.93
N GLU A 425 10.99 20.71 0.70
CA GLU A 425 11.81 21.39 1.71
C GLU A 425 10.85 21.87 2.80
N TRP A 426 10.99 21.32 4.02
CA TRP A 426 10.23 21.77 5.18
C TRP A 426 10.77 23.15 5.61
N ILE A 427 9.98 24.20 5.42
CA ILE A 427 10.37 25.61 5.69
C ILE A 427 9.93 26.05 7.08
#